data_AF-A0A1Z4IIK5-F1
#
_entry.id   AF-A0A1Z4IIK5-F1
#
_cell.length_a   1.000
_cell.length_b   1.000
_cell.length_c   1.000
_cell.angle_alpha   90.00
_cell.angle_beta   90.00
_cell.angle_gamma   90.00
#
_symmetry.space_group_name_H-M   'P 1'
#
loop_
_entity.id
_entity.type
_entity.pdbx_description
1 polymer ?
#
loop_
_entity_poly.entity_id
_entity_poly.type
_entity_poly.pdbx_seq_one_letter_code
_entity_poly.pdbx_strand_id
1 'polypeptide(L)'
;MMDWRKLLTPQRLGKSEPEDIQHGRTSFLRDYDRLVFSSPFRRLKDKTQVFSLSKNDYIRTRLIHSLEVSCVGRSLGRIVGNEIITRHKLDKYDFNASDFGEIVSAACLAHDIGNPPFGHSGEDAIRTAFQSWYGSFKQTKENFFDEAQKQDFNLFEGNAQGFRILTKLEMPPQRGGMQLTCPTLAAFTKYPRESLIPEFVFNGYKGRSIKKYGFFQAEKDLFTEVAETVGLIRRHEQAAWWARHPLAFLVEAADDICYSIVDVEDGHRMGYIGFLFDF
;
A
#
# COMPACT_ATOMS: atom_id res chain seq x y z
N MET A 1 14.62 16.48 -8.80
CA MET A 1 15.02 15.55 -7.71
C MET A 1 14.02 15.75 -6.57
N MET A 2 13.61 14.68 -5.86
CA MET A 2 12.69 14.82 -4.72
C MET A 2 13.40 15.41 -3.50
N ASP A 3 12.66 16.05 -2.59
CA ASP A 3 13.17 16.67 -1.36
C ASP A 3 12.73 15.87 -0.13
N TRP A 4 13.68 15.36 0.66
CA TRP A 4 13.40 14.57 1.86
C TRP A 4 12.55 15.30 2.90
N ARG A 5 12.62 16.64 2.97
CA ARG A 5 11.79 17.42 3.90
C ARG A 5 10.31 17.35 3.54
N LYS A 6 10.00 17.26 2.24
CA LYS A 6 8.62 17.05 1.75
C LYS A 6 8.22 15.59 1.86
N LEU A 7 9.12 14.67 1.53
CA LEU A 7 8.89 13.22 1.62
C LEU A 7 8.61 12.74 3.06
N LEU A 8 9.02 13.51 4.08
CA LEU A 8 8.83 13.20 5.50
C LEU A 8 7.91 14.21 6.20
N THR A 9 7.04 14.90 5.46
CA THR A 9 6.09 15.85 6.07
C THR A 9 5.12 15.15 7.05
N PRO A 10 4.86 15.68 8.25
CA PRO A 10 3.86 15.11 9.15
C PRO A 10 2.42 15.45 8.73
N GLN A 11 2.22 16.11 7.58
CA GLN A 11 0.91 16.46 7.05
C GLN A 11 0.07 15.21 6.74
N ARG A 12 -1.20 15.28 7.14
CA ARG A 12 -2.21 14.23 6.96
C ARG A 12 -3.11 14.53 5.79
N LEU A 13 -3.54 13.48 5.09
CA LEU A 13 -4.52 13.61 4.01
C LEU A 13 -5.80 14.28 4.52
N GLY A 14 -6.26 15.33 3.83
CA GLY A 14 -7.44 16.09 4.23
C GLY A 14 -7.22 17.10 5.35
N LYS A 15 -5.96 17.39 5.70
CA LYS A 15 -5.59 18.52 6.58
C LYS A 15 -4.72 19.51 5.79
N SER A 16 -5.04 20.80 5.93
CA SER A 16 -4.33 21.88 5.23
C SER A 16 -2.94 22.12 5.80
N GLU A 17 -2.78 21.95 7.12
CA GLU A 17 -1.52 22.20 7.83
C GLU A 17 -0.96 20.90 8.42
N PRO A 18 0.39 20.80 8.54
CA PRO A 18 1.02 19.73 9.29
C PRO A 18 0.60 19.78 10.77
N GLU A 19 0.42 18.62 11.40
CA GLU A 19 0.15 18.57 12.84
C GLU A 19 1.43 18.85 13.64
N ASP A 20 1.29 19.58 14.76
CA ASP A 20 2.40 19.85 15.68
C ASP A 20 3.04 18.55 16.20
N ILE A 21 4.36 18.57 16.31
CA ILE A 21 5.16 17.47 16.84
C ILE A 21 4.90 17.38 18.36
N GLN A 22 3.98 16.51 18.76
CA GLN A 22 3.77 16.20 20.17
C GLN A 22 4.98 15.43 20.73
N HIS A 23 5.56 15.95 21.81
CA HIS A 23 6.69 15.32 22.49
C HIS A 23 6.28 13.91 22.98
N GLY A 24 6.89 12.87 22.39
CA GLY A 24 6.70 11.47 22.79
C GLY A 24 5.82 10.62 21.86
N ARG A 25 5.07 11.20 20.90
CA ARG A 25 4.28 10.44 19.92
C ARG A 25 4.22 11.15 18.58
N THR A 26 5.06 10.73 17.65
CA THR A 26 5.14 11.28 16.29
C THR A 26 3.84 11.04 15.50
N SER A 27 3.63 11.84 14.45
CA SER A 27 2.51 11.62 13.52
C SER A 27 2.60 10.28 12.81
N PHE A 28 3.80 9.75 12.58
CA PHE A 28 4.04 8.46 11.93
C PHE A 28 3.74 7.28 12.88
N LEU A 29 4.12 7.38 14.15
CA LEU A 29 3.72 6.39 15.15
C LEU A 29 2.20 6.34 15.33
N ARG A 30 1.53 7.50 15.28
CA ARG A 30 0.06 7.58 15.28
C ARG A 30 -0.58 6.88 14.09
N ASP A 31 0.06 6.88 12.91
CA ASP A 31 -0.44 6.13 11.75
C ASP A 31 -0.45 4.63 12.03
N TYR A 32 0.65 4.11 12.58
CA TYR A 32 0.77 2.71 12.98
C TYR A 32 -0.33 2.33 13.97
N ASP A 33 -0.53 3.13 15.02
CA ASP A 33 -1.55 2.86 16.03
C ASP A 33 -2.98 2.89 15.43
N ARG A 34 -3.28 3.88 14.57
CA ARG A 34 -4.57 3.96 13.88
C ARG A 34 -4.85 2.69 13.07
N LEU A 35 -3.85 2.14 12.41
CA LEU A 35 -3.95 0.88 11.67
C LEU A 35 -4.22 -0.31 12.61
N VAL A 36 -3.44 -0.46 13.69
CA VAL A 36 -3.60 -1.55 14.66
C VAL A 36 -5.02 -1.60 15.24
N PHE A 37 -5.61 -0.45 15.57
CA PHE A 37 -6.96 -0.38 16.14
C PHE A 37 -8.09 -0.42 15.10
N SER A 38 -7.77 -0.42 13.81
CA SER A 38 -8.77 -0.34 12.74
C SER A 38 -9.53 -1.66 12.55
N SER A 39 -10.79 -1.55 12.12
CA SER A 39 -11.58 -2.75 11.78
C SER A 39 -11.05 -3.50 10.54
N PRO A 40 -10.60 -2.84 9.46
CA PRO A 40 -10.01 -3.51 8.30
C PRO A 40 -8.75 -4.29 8.63
N PHE A 41 -7.89 -3.78 9.52
CA PHE A 41 -6.71 -4.51 9.97
C PHE A 41 -7.08 -5.76 10.76
N ARG A 42 -8.02 -5.66 11.71
CA ARG A 42 -8.51 -6.83 12.47
C ARG A 42 -9.09 -7.93 11.57
N ARG A 43 -9.74 -7.57 10.47
CA ARG A 43 -10.27 -8.53 9.48
C ARG A 43 -9.17 -9.35 8.76
N LEU A 44 -7.91 -8.91 8.79
CA LEU A 44 -6.80 -9.70 8.23
C LEU A 44 -6.58 -11.01 8.99
N LYS A 45 -7.03 -11.11 10.25
CA LYS A 45 -6.98 -12.36 11.03
C LYS A 45 -7.71 -13.49 10.31
N ASP A 46 -8.85 -13.18 9.70
CA ASP A 46 -9.71 -14.19 9.08
C ASP A 46 -9.46 -14.32 7.57
N LYS A 47 -8.40 -13.66 7.05
CA LYS A 47 -7.96 -13.81 5.66
C LYS A 47 -6.73 -14.71 5.60
N THR A 48 -6.82 -15.73 4.76
CA THR A 48 -5.74 -16.67 4.51
C THR A 48 -4.61 -16.02 3.71
N GLN A 49 -3.37 -16.40 4.02
CA GLN A 49 -2.17 -15.98 3.30
C GLN A 49 -1.96 -16.93 2.10
N VAL A 50 -1.26 -18.05 2.32
CA VAL A 50 -0.99 -19.10 1.32
C VAL A 50 -1.95 -20.28 1.48
N PHE A 51 -2.09 -20.79 2.71
CA PHE A 51 -2.88 -21.99 2.99
C PHE A 51 -4.31 -21.62 3.40
N SER A 52 -5.28 -22.12 2.64
CA SER A 52 -6.70 -21.84 2.90
C SER A 52 -7.27 -22.79 3.97
N LEU A 53 -8.02 -22.23 4.92
CA LEU A 53 -8.89 -22.98 5.85
C LEU A 53 -8.19 -24.11 6.65
N SER A 54 -6.91 -23.95 6.95
CA SER A 54 -6.22 -24.93 7.80
C SER A 54 -6.67 -24.80 9.24
N LYS A 55 -6.88 -25.93 9.91
CA LYS A 55 -7.15 -26.02 11.36
C LYS A 55 -5.88 -25.88 12.20
N ASN A 56 -4.73 -25.67 11.56
CA ASN A 56 -3.46 -25.54 12.23
C ASN A 56 -3.20 -24.08 12.60
N ASP A 57 -3.29 -23.77 13.90
CA ASP A 57 -3.08 -22.43 14.46
C ASP A 57 -1.66 -21.87 14.22
N TYR A 58 -0.71 -22.71 13.80
CA TYR A 58 0.66 -22.28 13.46
C TYR A 58 0.80 -21.62 12.09
N ILE A 59 -0.22 -21.68 11.24
CA ILE A 59 -0.15 -21.10 9.89
C ILE A 59 -0.44 -19.61 9.96
N ARG A 60 0.39 -18.83 9.26
CA ARG A 60 0.20 -17.37 9.22
C ARG A 60 -1.13 -17.02 8.54
N THR A 61 -1.86 -16.14 9.21
CA THR A 61 -2.92 -15.34 8.59
C THR A 61 -2.30 -14.09 7.96
N ARG A 62 -3.04 -13.37 7.11
CA ARG A 62 -2.58 -12.08 6.57
C ARG A 62 -2.23 -11.07 7.66
N LEU A 63 -2.87 -11.16 8.82
CA LEU A 63 -2.57 -10.30 9.97
C LEU A 63 -1.17 -10.58 10.53
N ILE A 64 -0.82 -11.85 10.73
CA ILE A 64 0.48 -12.23 11.28
C ILE A 64 1.58 -11.89 10.26
N HIS A 65 1.37 -12.21 8.98
CA HIS A 65 2.28 -11.81 7.90
C HIS A 65 2.51 -10.29 7.90
N SER A 66 1.45 -9.50 7.92
CA SER A 66 1.56 -8.04 7.92
C SER A 66 2.29 -7.50 9.15
N LEU A 67 2.14 -8.15 10.32
CA LEU A 67 2.90 -7.81 11.52
C LEU A 67 4.39 -8.12 11.36
N GLU A 68 4.74 -9.31 10.86
CA GLU A 68 6.13 -9.71 10.58
C GLU A 68 6.79 -8.75 9.56
N VAL A 69 6.10 -8.46 8.45
CA VAL A 69 6.54 -7.49 7.42
C VAL A 69 6.70 -6.09 8.02
N SER A 70 5.83 -5.69 8.95
CA SER A 70 5.96 -4.39 9.63
C SER A 70 7.21 -4.31 10.52
N CYS A 71 7.59 -5.42 11.18
CA CYS A 71 8.80 -5.50 11.99
C CYS A 71 10.07 -5.42 11.13
N VAL A 72 10.11 -6.17 10.02
CA VAL A 72 11.21 -6.10 9.04
C VAL A 72 11.30 -4.70 8.44
N GLY A 73 10.17 -4.14 8.00
CA GLY A 73 10.08 -2.80 7.43
C GLY A 73 10.56 -1.70 8.40
N ARG A 74 10.23 -1.81 9.68
CA ARG A 74 10.72 -0.88 10.71
C ARG A 74 12.24 -0.90 10.82
N SER A 75 12.83 -2.08 10.81
CA SER A 75 14.30 -2.25 10.86
C SER A 75 14.97 -1.65 9.62
N LEU A 76 14.48 -2.02 8.42
CA LEU A 76 14.98 -1.48 7.15
C LEU A 76 14.86 0.04 7.09
N GLY A 77 13.71 0.59 7.49
CA GLY A 77 13.45 2.02 7.53
C GLY A 77 14.44 2.76 8.45
N ARG A 78 14.73 2.23 9.65
CA ARG A 78 15.71 2.82 10.56
C ARG A 78 17.14 2.79 10.02
N ILE A 79 17.56 1.65 9.47
CA ILE A 79 18.90 1.48 8.89
C ILE A 79 19.10 2.49 7.75
N VAL A 80 18.18 2.50 6.79
CA VAL A 80 18.26 3.37 5.61
C VAL A 80 18.04 4.84 5.99
N GLY A 81 17.18 5.12 6.96
CA GLY A 81 16.94 6.46 7.49
C GLY A 81 18.19 7.10 8.09
N ASN A 82 18.98 6.33 8.85
CA ASN A 82 20.24 6.81 9.41
C ASN A 82 21.25 7.25 8.32
N GLU A 83 21.37 6.44 7.27
CA GLU A 83 22.23 6.74 6.12
C GLU A 83 21.74 7.99 5.35
N ILE A 84 20.43 8.11 5.14
CA ILE A 84 19.84 9.26 4.46
C ILE A 84 20.03 10.54 5.27
N ILE A 85 19.79 10.51 6.58
CA ILE A 85 19.97 11.66 7.47
C ILE A 85 21.40 12.16 7.40
N THR A 86 22.37 11.24 7.52
CA THR A 86 23.80 11.56 7.43
C THR A 86 24.16 12.14 6.07
N ARG A 87 23.74 11.48 4.98
CA ARG A 87 24.06 11.89 3.60
C ARG A 87 23.47 13.25 3.21
N HIS A 88 22.27 13.55 3.69
CA HIS A 88 21.53 14.75 3.32
C HIS A 88 21.53 15.85 4.40
N LYS A 89 22.23 15.63 5.53
CA LYS A 89 22.30 16.55 6.68
C LYS A 89 20.91 16.97 7.16
N LEU A 90 20.06 15.97 7.40
CA LEU A 90 18.67 16.16 7.82
C LEU A 90 18.51 16.32 9.34
N ASP A 91 19.58 16.03 10.09
CA ASP A 91 19.69 16.19 11.54
C ASP A 91 19.31 17.60 12.02
N LYS A 92 19.62 18.62 11.21
CA LYS A 92 19.26 20.02 11.49
C LYS A 92 17.77 20.36 11.36
N TYR A 93 16.93 19.40 10.96
CA TYR A 93 15.48 19.57 10.78
C TYR A 93 14.68 18.65 11.71
N ASP A 94 15.30 18.16 12.79
CA ASP A 94 14.68 17.26 13.79
C ASP A 94 14.13 15.94 13.21
N PHE A 95 14.63 15.50 12.04
CA PHE A 95 14.31 14.18 11.50
C PHE A 95 15.17 13.10 12.14
N ASN A 96 14.51 12.03 12.55
CA ASN A 96 15.14 10.89 13.20
C ASN A 96 14.99 9.61 12.37
N ALA A 97 15.92 8.68 12.52
CA ALA A 97 15.83 7.38 11.86
C ALA A 97 14.54 6.61 12.25
N SER A 98 13.97 6.90 13.43
CA SER A 98 12.67 6.39 13.85
C SER A 98 11.55 6.78 12.91
N ASP A 99 11.54 7.99 12.35
CA ASP A 99 10.47 8.49 11.48
C ASP A 99 10.37 7.63 10.21
N PHE A 100 11.53 7.32 9.61
CA PHE A 100 11.63 6.42 8.47
C PHE A 100 11.11 5.02 8.83
N GLY A 101 11.53 4.49 9.98
CA GLY A 101 11.08 3.20 10.49
C GLY A 101 9.56 3.15 10.71
N GLU A 102 8.98 4.21 11.26
CA GLU A 102 7.54 4.30 11.56
C GLU A 102 6.71 4.41 10.29
N ILE A 103 7.11 5.24 9.32
CA ILE A 103 6.45 5.36 8.01
C ILE A 103 6.45 4.01 7.29
N VAL A 104 7.63 3.37 7.18
CA VAL A 104 7.75 2.06 6.50
C VAL A 104 6.97 1.00 7.27
N SER A 105 7.07 0.96 8.59
CA SER A 105 6.33 0.01 9.43
C SER A 105 4.83 0.14 9.27
N ALA A 106 4.28 1.36 9.23
CA ALA A 106 2.85 1.60 9.04
C ALA A 106 2.39 1.20 7.63
N ALA A 107 3.15 1.57 6.59
CA ALA A 107 2.85 1.17 5.22
C ALA A 107 2.90 -0.36 5.03
N CYS A 108 3.90 -1.03 5.62
CA CYS A 108 4.00 -2.49 5.68
C CYS A 108 2.79 -3.11 6.39
N LEU A 109 2.37 -2.56 7.53
CA LEU A 109 1.23 -3.09 8.28
C LEU A 109 -0.08 -3.05 7.46
N ALA A 110 -0.20 -2.06 6.57
CA ALA A 110 -1.37 -1.86 5.74
C ALA A 110 -1.31 -2.56 4.38
N HIS A 111 -0.15 -3.08 3.92
CA HIS A 111 0.06 -3.50 2.53
C HIS A 111 -1.01 -4.45 1.99
N ASP A 112 -1.50 -5.34 2.86
CA ASP A 112 -2.45 -6.40 2.52
C ASP A 112 -3.92 -6.07 2.85
N ILE A 113 -4.20 -4.87 3.35
CA ILE A 113 -5.51 -4.49 3.91
C ILE A 113 -6.64 -4.55 2.87
N GLY A 114 -6.31 -4.27 1.61
CA GLY A 114 -7.25 -4.20 0.49
C GLY A 114 -7.51 -5.51 -0.24
N ASN A 115 -6.74 -6.56 0.06
CA ASN A 115 -6.90 -7.83 -0.65
C ASN A 115 -8.28 -8.46 -0.36
N PRO A 116 -8.99 -8.94 -1.40
CA PRO A 116 -10.30 -9.56 -1.20
C PRO A 116 -10.16 -10.93 -0.51
N PRO A 117 -11.28 -11.53 -0.06
CA PRO A 117 -11.30 -12.94 0.31
C PRO A 117 -10.69 -13.80 -0.81
N PHE A 118 -9.94 -14.85 -0.45
CA PHE A 118 -9.26 -15.74 -1.40
C PHE A 118 -8.18 -15.07 -2.28
N GLY A 119 -7.69 -13.88 -1.92
CA GLY A 119 -6.55 -13.24 -2.60
C GLY A 119 -6.80 -13.03 -4.10
N HIS A 120 -5.84 -13.43 -4.95
CA HIS A 120 -5.94 -13.26 -6.40
C HIS A 120 -7.20 -13.90 -7.01
N SER A 121 -7.62 -15.07 -6.51
CA SER A 121 -8.86 -15.72 -6.97
C SER A 121 -10.10 -14.86 -6.69
N GLY A 122 -10.10 -14.11 -5.58
CA GLY A 122 -11.13 -13.14 -5.28
C GLY A 122 -11.11 -11.93 -6.21
N GLU A 123 -9.93 -11.45 -6.59
CA GLU A 123 -9.80 -10.38 -7.60
C GLU A 123 -10.36 -10.84 -8.96
N ASP A 124 -9.98 -12.04 -9.40
CA ASP A 124 -10.43 -12.60 -10.69
C ASP A 124 -11.94 -12.84 -10.71
N ALA A 125 -12.52 -13.26 -9.59
CA ALA A 125 -13.97 -13.39 -9.45
C ALA A 125 -14.69 -12.04 -9.61
N ILE A 126 -14.17 -10.97 -8.99
CA ILE A 126 -14.73 -9.61 -9.14
C ILE A 126 -14.63 -9.15 -10.60
N ARG A 127 -13.45 -9.27 -11.22
CA ARG A 127 -13.22 -8.89 -12.62
C ARG A 127 -14.19 -9.62 -13.56
N THR A 128 -14.34 -10.93 -13.39
CA THR A 128 -15.24 -11.78 -14.20
C THR A 128 -16.71 -11.41 -14.01
N ALA A 129 -17.13 -11.11 -12.77
CA ALA A 129 -18.49 -10.72 -12.46
C ALA A 129 -18.86 -9.39 -13.15
N PHE A 130 -17.98 -8.38 -13.10
CA PHE A 130 -18.21 -7.10 -13.78
C PHE A 130 -18.21 -7.25 -15.31
N GLN A 131 -17.30 -8.05 -15.88
CA GLN A 131 -17.31 -8.34 -17.33
C GLN A 131 -18.62 -8.99 -17.78
N SER A 132 -19.15 -9.93 -16.99
CA SER A 132 -20.44 -10.57 -17.25
C SER A 132 -21.60 -9.59 -17.11
N TRP A 133 -21.57 -8.74 -16.08
CA TRP A 133 -22.57 -7.71 -15.83
C TRP A 133 -22.63 -6.69 -16.98
N TYR A 134 -21.51 -6.19 -17.48
CA TYR A 134 -21.51 -5.31 -18.67
C TYR A 134 -22.14 -5.97 -19.90
N GLY A 135 -22.01 -7.28 -20.04
CA GLY A 135 -22.63 -8.06 -21.11
C GLY A 135 -24.16 -8.08 -21.06
N SER A 136 -24.76 -8.07 -19.86
CA SER A 136 -26.23 -8.13 -19.70
C SER A 136 -26.94 -6.82 -20.05
N PHE A 137 -26.23 -5.67 -20.04
CA PHE A 137 -26.79 -4.35 -20.38
C PHE A 137 -26.51 -3.90 -21.82
N LYS A 138 -25.93 -4.75 -22.68
CA LYS A 138 -25.69 -4.39 -24.11
C LYS A 138 -26.95 -3.95 -24.86
N GLN A 139 -28.14 -4.29 -24.35
CA GLN A 139 -29.43 -3.92 -24.95
C GLN A 139 -29.98 -2.56 -24.49
N THR A 140 -29.53 -1.99 -23.36
CA THR A 140 -30.17 -0.81 -22.76
C THR A 140 -29.53 0.53 -23.14
N LYS A 141 -28.39 0.56 -23.85
CA LYS A 141 -27.61 1.78 -24.22
C LYS A 141 -27.22 2.70 -23.04
N GLU A 142 -27.46 2.31 -21.79
CA GLU A 142 -27.10 3.09 -20.62
C GLU A 142 -25.62 2.88 -20.28
N ASN A 143 -24.81 3.93 -20.44
CA ASN A 143 -23.43 3.95 -19.95
C ASN A 143 -23.42 4.48 -18.50
N PHE A 144 -23.38 3.57 -17.53
CA PHE A 144 -23.27 3.92 -16.10
C PHE A 144 -21.88 4.46 -15.72
N PHE A 145 -20.85 4.10 -16.48
CA PHE A 145 -19.45 4.40 -16.20
C PHE A 145 -18.75 4.89 -17.46
N ASP A 146 -17.81 5.82 -17.28
CA ASP A 146 -16.82 6.14 -18.32
C ASP A 146 -15.79 5.00 -18.47
N GLU A 147 -14.96 5.06 -19.52
CA GLU A 147 -13.99 4.00 -19.80
C GLU A 147 -12.95 3.81 -18.69
N ALA A 148 -12.54 4.88 -18.00
CA ALA A 148 -11.57 4.78 -16.92
C ALA A 148 -12.20 4.16 -15.66
N GLN A 149 -13.44 4.52 -15.35
CA GLN A 149 -14.22 3.90 -14.27
C GLN A 149 -14.51 2.42 -14.56
N LYS A 150 -14.85 2.05 -15.80
CA LYS A 150 -14.99 0.64 -16.19
C LYS A 150 -13.69 -0.12 -15.98
N GLN A 151 -12.55 0.51 -16.29
CA GLN A 151 -11.24 -0.11 -16.15
C GLN A 151 -10.87 -0.44 -14.70
N ASP A 152 -11.29 0.38 -13.73
CA ASP A 152 -11.10 0.08 -12.31
C ASP A 152 -11.71 -1.27 -11.90
N PHE A 153 -12.89 -1.60 -12.44
CA PHE A 153 -13.56 -2.87 -12.20
C PHE A 153 -12.97 -4.00 -13.05
N ASN A 154 -12.66 -3.75 -14.32
CA ASN A 154 -12.07 -4.75 -15.22
C ASN A 154 -10.72 -5.26 -14.74
N LEU A 155 -9.95 -4.42 -14.07
CA LEU A 155 -8.62 -4.77 -13.58
C LEU A 155 -8.53 -4.85 -12.06
N PHE A 156 -9.67 -4.88 -11.33
CA PHE A 156 -9.74 -4.72 -9.87
C PHE A 156 -8.52 -5.23 -9.10
N GLU A 157 -7.92 -4.39 -8.24
CA GLU A 157 -6.60 -4.66 -7.66
C GLU A 157 -6.59 -4.34 -6.16
N GLY A 158 -6.06 -5.26 -5.35
CA GLY A 158 -6.05 -5.17 -3.90
C GLY A 158 -5.28 -3.98 -3.33
N ASN A 159 -4.20 -3.51 -3.94
CA ASN A 159 -3.46 -2.32 -3.51
C ASN A 159 -4.32 -1.06 -3.71
N ALA A 160 -5.00 -0.93 -4.85
CA ALA A 160 -5.92 0.18 -5.11
C ALA A 160 -7.12 0.16 -4.14
N GLN A 161 -7.65 -1.03 -3.86
CA GLN A 161 -8.68 -1.21 -2.83
C GLN A 161 -8.16 -0.89 -1.43
N GLY A 162 -6.91 -1.19 -1.13
CA GLY A 162 -6.27 -0.85 0.13
C GLY A 162 -6.20 0.66 0.33
N PHE A 163 -5.80 1.40 -0.70
CA PHE A 163 -5.81 2.86 -0.68
C PHE A 163 -7.23 3.39 -0.40
N ARG A 164 -8.24 2.88 -1.12
CA ARG A 164 -9.65 3.21 -0.89
C ARG A 164 -10.12 2.95 0.54
N ILE A 165 -9.71 1.83 1.14
CA ILE A 165 -10.04 1.51 2.54
C ILE A 165 -9.45 2.57 3.48
N LEU A 166 -8.16 2.87 3.33
CA LEU A 166 -7.44 3.79 4.20
C LEU A 166 -7.96 5.23 4.10
N THR A 167 -8.36 5.66 2.89
CA THR A 167 -8.68 7.07 2.62
C THR A 167 -10.16 7.40 2.53
N LYS A 168 -11.05 6.39 2.49
CA LYS A 168 -12.51 6.61 2.41
C LYS A 168 -13.36 5.66 3.24
N LEU A 169 -13.10 4.36 3.21
CA LEU A 169 -14.06 3.40 3.79
C LEU A 169 -13.90 3.26 5.30
N GLU A 170 -12.69 3.36 5.83
CA GLU A 170 -12.46 3.42 7.26
C GLU A 170 -12.52 4.87 7.74
N MET A 171 -13.36 5.12 8.76
CA MET A 171 -13.73 6.45 9.26
C MET A 171 -14.40 7.37 8.21
N PRO A 172 -15.51 6.93 7.58
CA PRO A 172 -16.08 7.60 6.41
C PRO A 172 -16.56 9.05 6.58
N PRO A 173 -16.97 9.56 7.77
CA PRO A 173 -17.34 10.97 7.91
C PRO A 173 -16.15 11.93 7.69
N GLN A 174 -14.91 11.43 7.70
CA GLN A 174 -13.70 12.23 7.62
C GLN A 174 -13.16 12.23 6.19
N ARG A 175 -12.92 13.42 5.63
CA ARG A 175 -12.14 13.54 4.38
C ARG A 175 -10.73 12.98 4.63
N GLY A 176 -10.32 12.03 3.79
CA GLY A 176 -9.06 11.30 3.98
C GLY A 176 -9.19 10.06 4.86
N GLY A 177 -10.39 9.68 5.29
CA GLY A 177 -10.68 8.43 6.01
C GLY A 177 -9.94 8.36 7.33
N MET A 178 -8.99 7.42 7.43
CA MET A 178 -8.12 7.28 8.60
C MET A 178 -7.17 8.47 8.82
N GLN A 179 -7.08 9.39 7.84
CA GLN A 179 -6.21 10.57 7.86
C GLN A 179 -4.76 10.23 8.20
N LEU A 180 -4.22 9.16 7.62
CA LEU A 180 -2.80 8.84 7.74
C LEU A 180 -1.94 9.97 7.16
N THR A 181 -0.67 10.04 7.57
CA THR A 181 0.26 11.01 6.99
C THR A 181 0.47 10.73 5.50
N CYS A 182 0.66 11.78 4.70
CA CYS A 182 0.90 11.65 3.27
C CYS A 182 2.15 10.80 2.95
N PRO A 183 3.27 10.86 3.71
CA PRO A 183 4.39 9.93 3.55
C PRO A 183 4.02 8.46 3.71
N THR A 184 3.22 8.10 4.73
CA THR A 184 2.75 6.72 4.93
C THR A 184 1.91 6.25 3.74
N LEU A 185 0.98 7.08 3.27
CA LEU A 185 0.14 6.77 2.12
C LEU A 185 0.98 6.64 0.83
N ALA A 186 1.94 7.53 0.60
CA ALA A 186 2.83 7.49 -0.55
C ALA A 186 3.77 6.27 -0.53
N ALA A 187 4.25 5.87 0.65
CA ALA A 187 5.05 4.66 0.84
C ALA A 187 4.22 3.38 0.65
N PHE A 188 2.96 3.39 1.10
CA PHE A 188 2.01 2.31 0.90
C PHE A 188 1.67 2.11 -0.59
N THR A 189 1.54 3.19 -1.38
CA THR A 189 1.18 3.09 -2.80
C THR A 189 2.35 2.61 -3.66
N LYS A 190 2.50 1.28 -3.77
CA LYS A 190 3.50 0.59 -4.60
C LYS A 190 3.43 0.98 -6.09
N TYR A 191 2.22 1.24 -6.59
CA TYR A 191 1.95 1.58 -7.98
C TYR A 191 1.24 2.95 -8.09
N PRO A 192 1.97 4.07 -8.08
CA PRO A 192 1.38 5.42 -8.05
C PRO A 192 0.83 5.85 -9.42
N ARG A 193 -0.18 5.11 -9.91
CA ARG A 193 -0.88 5.35 -11.17
C ARG A 193 -2.34 4.92 -11.11
N GLU A 194 -3.15 5.51 -11.99
CA GLU A 194 -4.53 5.08 -12.28
C GLU A 194 -4.57 3.78 -13.10
N SER A 195 -5.72 3.10 -13.10
CA SER A 195 -5.93 1.80 -13.78
C SER A 195 -5.80 1.90 -15.30
N LEU A 196 -6.25 3.01 -15.89
CA LEU A 196 -6.19 3.28 -17.33
C LEU A 196 -5.15 4.36 -17.68
N ILE A 197 -4.05 3.96 -18.31
CA ILE A 197 -3.08 4.88 -18.90
C ILE A 197 -2.84 4.42 -20.35
N PRO A 198 -3.03 5.30 -21.36
CA PRO A 198 -2.75 4.96 -22.75
C PRO A 198 -1.29 4.57 -22.97
N GLU A 199 -1.02 3.58 -23.84
CA GLU A 199 0.32 3.02 -24.04
C GLU A 199 1.37 4.09 -24.43
N PHE A 200 0.98 5.06 -25.27
CA PHE A 200 1.87 6.14 -25.70
C PHE A 200 2.39 6.99 -24.52
N VAL A 201 1.63 7.08 -23.42
CA VAL A 201 2.02 7.83 -22.22
C VAL A 201 3.20 7.17 -21.51
N PHE A 202 3.35 5.85 -21.59
CA PHE A 202 4.51 5.17 -20.99
C PHE A 202 5.81 5.50 -21.69
N ASN A 203 5.77 5.90 -22.98
CA ASN A 203 6.93 6.27 -23.77
C ASN A 203 8.10 5.27 -23.63
N GLY A 204 7.79 3.96 -23.71
CA GLY A 204 8.77 2.88 -23.59
C GLY A 204 9.25 2.56 -22.16
N TYR A 205 8.68 3.16 -21.11
CA TYR A 205 8.98 2.83 -19.72
C TYR A 205 8.61 1.38 -19.40
N LYS A 206 9.53 0.62 -18.78
CA LYS A 206 9.35 -0.82 -18.45
C LYS A 206 9.48 -1.13 -16.96
N GLY A 207 9.38 -0.12 -16.09
CA GLY A 207 9.54 -0.32 -14.64
C GLY A 207 8.38 -1.11 -14.02
N ARG A 208 8.64 -1.84 -12.92
CA ARG A 208 7.61 -2.65 -12.23
C ARG A 208 6.36 -1.85 -11.83
N SER A 209 6.48 -0.54 -11.63
CA SER A 209 5.40 0.35 -11.20
C SER A 209 4.24 0.49 -12.20
N ILE A 210 4.40 0.07 -13.46
CA ILE A 210 3.31 0.10 -14.45
C ILE A 210 2.51 -1.19 -14.55
N LYS A 211 2.99 -2.29 -13.94
CA LYS A 211 2.38 -3.63 -14.06
C LYS A 211 0.99 -3.71 -13.39
N LYS A 212 0.77 -2.89 -12.38
CA LYS A 212 -0.46 -2.77 -11.60
C LYS A 212 -0.73 -1.29 -11.36
N TYR A 213 -1.76 -0.98 -10.59
CA TYR A 213 -2.16 0.38 -10.25
C TYR A 213 -2.54 0.46 -8.77
N GLY A 214 -2.52 1.67 -8.20
CA GLY A 214 -2.49 1.86 -6.75
C GLY A 214 -3.62 2.70 -6.18
N PHE A 215 -4.51 3.20 -7.03
CA PHE A 215 -5.75 3.87 -6.65
C PHE A 215 -6.75 3.78 -7.81
N PHE A 216 -8.04 3.80 -7.46
CA PHE A 216 -9.14 3.88 -8.41
C PHE A 216 -9.42 5.34 -8.79
N GLN A 217 -10.23 5.55 -9.82
CA GLN A 217 -10.71 6.88 -10.24
C GLN A 217 -11.40 7.62 -9.11
N ALA A 218 -12.14 6.90 -8.25
CA ALA A 218 -12.77 7.50 -7.09
C ALA A 218 -11.74 8.13 -6.12
N GLU A 219 -10.52 7.61 -6.06
CA GLU A 219 -9.46 8.05 -5.15
C GLU A 219 -8.38 8.90 -5.84
N LYS A 220 -8.54 9.20 -7.14
CA LYS A 220 -7.58 9.94 -7.96
C LYS A 220 -7.20 11.30 -7.35
N ASP A 221 -8.19 12.07 -6.90
CA ASP A 221 -7.95 13.38 -6.31
C ASP A 221 -7.21 13.27 -4.96
N LEU A 222 -7.56 12.28 -4.15
CA LEU A 222 -6.89 12.03 -2.86
C LEU A 222 -5.44 11.61 -3.07
N PHE A 223 -5.16 10.75 -4.05
CA PHE A 223 -3.77 10.38 -4.35
C PHE A 223 -2.99 11.56 -4.96
N THR A 224 -3.63 12.39 -5.78
CA THR A 224 -3.02 13.61 -6.33
C THR A 224 -2.58 14.53 -5.18
N GLU A 225 -3.43 14.75 -4.18
CA GLU A 225 -3.08 15.50 -2.97
C GLU A 225 -1.91 14.87 -2.22
N VAL A 226 -1.91 13.54 -2.01
CA VAL A 226 -0.78 12.83 -1.38
C VAL A 226 0.51 13.08 -2.17
N ALA A 227 0.47 12.91 -3.49
CA ALA A 227 1.62 13.04 -4.37
C ALA A 227 2.18 14.46 -4.37
N GLU A 228 1.32 15.47 -4.43
CA GLU A 228 1.72 16.89 -4.39
C GLU A 228 2.29 17.27 -3.03
N THR A 229 1.66 16.79 -1.94
CA THR A 229 2.08 17.05 -0.56
C THR A 229 3.51 16.57 -0.31
N VAL A 230 3.84 15.34 -0.71
CA VAL A 230 5.19 14.76 -0.52
C VAL A 230 6.15 15.12 -1.66
N GLY A 231 5.69 15.81 -2.69
CA GLY A 231 6.50 16.23 -3.84
C GLY A 231 6.94 15.08 -4.75
N LEU A 232 6.06 14.10 -5.02
CA LEU A 232 6.34 13.06 -6.00
C LEU A 232 6.48 13.65 -7.41
N ILE A 233 7.42 13.11 -8.17
CA ILE A 233 7.68 13.54 -9.55
C ILE A 233 6.58 12.97 -10.44
N ARG A 234 5.73 13.83 -11.01
CA ARG A 234 4.74 13.44 -12.01
C ARG A 234 5.45 12.96 -13.28
N ARG A 235 5.00 11.83 -13.82
CA ARG A 235 5.62 11.17 -15.00
C ARG A 235 5.04 11.68 -16.31
N HIS A 236 3.79 12.15 -16.30
CA HIS A 236 3.11 12.68 -17.47
C HIS A 236 2.03 13.69 -17.06
N GLU A 237 1.85 14.77 -17.83
CA GLU A 237 0.92 15.86 -17.51
C GLU A 237 -0.54 15.43 -17.60
N GLN A 238 -0.87 14.58 -18.58
CA GLN A 238 -2.26 14.17 -18.86
C GLN A 238 -2.69 12.89 -18.13
N ALA A 239 -1.80 12.28 -17.33
CA ALA A 239 -2.12 11.08 -16.57
C ALA A 239 -1.86 11.31 -15.08
N ALA A 240 -2.67 10.69 -14.23
CA ALA A 240 -2.39 10.54 -12.81
C ALA A 240 -1.37 9.41 -12.65
N TRP A 241 -0.09 9.75 -12.85
CA TRP A 241 1.04 8.83 -12.74
C TRP A 241 2.27 9.55 -12.21
N TRP A 242 2.87 8.99 -11.15
CA TRP A 242 4.04 9.55 -10.48
C TRP A 242 5.18 8.53 -10.34
N ALA A 243 6.38 9.03 -10.02
CA ALA A 243 7.44 8.19 -9.49
C ALA A 243 7.07 7.70 -8.08
N ARG A 244 7.47 6.47 -7.74
CA ARG A 244 7.27 5.89 -6.41
C ARG A 244 7.96 6.74 -5.34
N HIS A 245 7.33 6.83 -4.18
CA HIS A 245 8.00 7.30 -2.98
C HIS A 245 9.23 6.43 -2.68
N PRO A 246 10.39 6.98 -2.31
CA PRO A 246 11.59 6.17 -2.05
C PRO A 246 11.38 5.08 -0.98
N LEU A 247 10.58 5.36 0.06
CA LEU A 247 10.27 4.38 1.11
C LEU A 247 9.37 3.24 0.64
N ALA A 248 8.64 3.39 -0.48
CA ALA A 248 7.85 2.28 -1.04
C ALA A 248 8.73 1.12 -1.52
N PHE A 249 10.02 1.36 -1.80
CA PHE A 249 10.98 0.29 -2.11
C PHE A 249 11.34 -0.53 -0.87
N LEU A 250 11.39 0.10 0.31
CA LEU A 250 11.63 -0.60 1.57
C LEU A 250 10.42 -1.44 2.00
N VAL A 251 9.21 -0.94 1.74
CA VAL A 251 7.97 -1.70 1.95
C VAL A 251 7.96 -2.95 1.07
N GLU A 252 8.25 -2.80 -0.23
CA GLU A 252 8.33 -3.95 -1.15
C GLU A 252 9.44 -4.93 -0.75
N ALA A 253 10.61 -4.44 -0.35
CA ALA A 253 11.70 -5.31 0.10
C ALA A 253 11.35 -6.07 1.39
N ALA A 254 10.66 -5.44 2.35
CA ALA A 254 10.21 -6.10 3.57
C ALA A 254 9.24 -7.24 3.28
N ASP A 255 8.27 -7.01 2.38
CA ASP A 255 7.31 -8.01 1.94
C ASP A 255 7.99 -9.18 1.22
N ASP A 256 8.87 -8.89 0.25
CA ASP A 256 9.62 -9.91 -0.50
C ASP A 256 10.50 -10.78 0.42
N ILE A 257 11.14 -10.19 1.46
CA ILE A 257 11.95 -10.91 2.45
C ILE A 257 11.09 -11.85 3.29
N CYS A 258 9.97 -11.36 3.83
CA CYS A 258 9.06 -12.18 4.64
C CYS A 258 8.47 -13.32 3.80
N TYR A 259 7.96 -13.02 2.61
CA TYR A 259 7.40 -14.00 1.69
C TYR A 259 8.39 -15.15 1.40
N SER A 260 9.66 -14.82 1.16
CA SER A 260 10.67 -15.81 0.78
C SER A 260 11.07 -16.78 1.90
N ILE A 261 10.89 -16.39 3.16
CA ILE A 261 11.33 -17.19 4.32
C ILE A 261 10.12 -17.86 4.99
N VAL A 262 9.06 -17.09 5.24
CA VAL A 262 7.91 -17.51 6.02
C VAL A 262 7.07 -18.56 5.29
N ASP A 263 6.88 -18.41 3.98
CA ASP A 263 6.07 -19.37 3.21
C ASP A 263 6.76 -20.74 3.10
N VAL A 264 8.11 -20.75 3.05
CA VAL A 264 8.91 -21.98 3.09
C VAL A 264 8.79 -22.65 4.45
N GLU A 265 8.83 -21.87 5.53
CA GLU A 265 8.63 -22.39 6.89
C GLU A 265 7.23 -23.01 7.05
N ASP A 266 6.18 -22.33 6.61
CA ASP A 266 4.81 -22.83 6.67
C ASP A 266 4.66 -24.08 5.78
N GLY A 267 5.28 -24.09 4.60
CA GLY A 267 5.33 -25.27 3.71
C GLY A 267 6.02 -26.47 4.35
N HIS A 268 7.10 -26.25 5.10
CA HIS A 268 7.76 -27.30 5.86
C HIS A 268 6.90 -27.81 7.01
N ARG A 269 6.29 -26.91 7.81
CA ARG A 269 5.39 -27.27 8.91
C ARG A 269 4.15 -28.03 8.44
N MET A 270 3.72 -27.80 7.20
CA MET A 270 2.63 -28.54 6.55
C MET A 270 3.06 -29.89 5.95
N GLY A 271 4.35 -30.21 5.97
CA GLY A 271 4.89 -31.44 5.38
C GLY A 271 4.96 -31.42 3.86
N TYR A 272 4.77 -30.26 3.21
CA TYR A 272 4.95 -30.13 1.76
C TYR A 272 6.43 -30.01 1.36
N ILE A 273 7.27 -29.55 2.29
CA ILE A 273 8.71 -29.38 2.08
C ILE A 273 9.46 -30.21 3.13
N GLY A 274 10.25 -31.18 2.70
CA GLY A 274 11.15 -31.93 3.59
C GLY A 274 12.41 -31.12 3.91
N PHE A 275 12.95 -31.28 5.11
CA PHE A 275 14.28 -30.75 5.47
C PHE A 275 15.24 -31.93 5.60
N LEU A 276 16.14 -32.09 4.64
CA LEU A 276 17.23 -33.05 4.74
C LEU A 276 18.32 -32.42 5.59
N PHE A 277 18.43 -32.85 6.85
CA PHE A 277 19.68 -32.69 7.58
C PHE A 277 20.59 -33.86 7.20
N ASP A 278 21.61 -33.59 6.38
CA ASP A 278 22.79 -34.44 6.35
C ASP A 278 23.59 -34.13 7.63
N PHE A 279 23.38 -34.93 8.68
CA PHE A 279 24.26 -34.99 9.85
C PHE A 279 25.26 -36.14 9.69
#